data_AF-A0A7M3ZEE8-F1
#
_entry.id   AF-A0A7M3ZEE8-F1
#
_cell.length_a   1.000
_cell.length_b   1.000
_cell.length_c   1.000
_cell.angle_alpha   90.00
_cell.angle_beta   90.00
_cell.angle_gamma   90.00
#
_symmetry.space_group_name_H-M   'P 1'
#
loop_
_entity.id
_entity.type
_entity.pdbx_description
1 polymer ?
#
loop_
_entity_poly.entity_id
_entity_poly.type
_entity_poly.pdbx_seq_one_letter_code
_entity_poly.pdbx_strand_id
1 'polypeptide(L)'
;MLRQCRLRTCSINNGFFTGTNCHVCNDEGKFIMSDREAGSLGRMLALVLRHAPEKFNVEMDINGWVSTRELADSISSQRRHYHWLRGWHFEAIASADEKGRYQVEGEMIRATYGHSIEI
;
A
#
# COMPACT_ATOMS: atom_id res chain seq x y z
N MET A 1 8.28 -2.46 -11.11
CA MET A 1 8.32 -1.23 -10.31
C MET A 1 6.91 -0.67 -10.21
N LEU A 2 6.52 -0.09 -9.09
CA LEU A 2 5.22 0.58 -8.95
C LEU A 2 5.34 2.04 -9.39
N ARG A 3 4.44 2.46 -10.28
CA ARG A 3 4.42 3.80 -10.87
C ARG A 3 3.01 4.37 -10.89
N GLN A 4 2.92 5.68 -11.08
CA GLN A 4 1.66 6.41 -11.22
C GLN A 4 1.54 7.05 -12.59
N CYS A 5 0.42 6.84 -13.28
CA CYS A 5 0.13 7.50 -14.54
C CYS A 5 -0.17 8.98 -14.29
N ARG A 6 0.47 9.88 -15.05
CA ARG A 6 0.25 11.33 -14.96
C ARG A 6 -0.29 11.96 -16.24
N LEU A 7 -0.52 11.13 -17.26
CA LEU A 7 -1.08 11.59 -18.52
C LEU A 7 -2.56 11.90 -18.34
N ARG A 8 -2.93 13.18 -18.50
CA ARG A 8 -4.31 13.66 -18.29
C ARG A 8 -5.34 13.00 -19.21
N THR A 9 -4.92 12.60 -20.40
CA THR A 9 -5.77 11.94 -21.41
C THR A 9 -5.89 10.43 -21.22
N CYS A 10 -5.14 9.85 -20.28
CA CYS A 10 -5.22 8.42 -19.97
C CYS A 10 -6.44 8.13 -19.08
N SER A 11 -7.13 7.00 -19.32
CA SER A 11 -8.27 6.59 -18.50
C SER A 11 -7.89 6.27 -17.05
N ILE A 12 -6.63 5.89 -16.80
CA ILE A 12 -6.09 5.67 -15.44
C ILE A 12 -5.27 6.86 -14.94
N ASN A 13 -5.56 8.09 -15.38
CA ASN A 13 -4.89 9.29 -14.87
C ASN A 13 -4.90 9.32 -13.33
N ASN A 14 -3.73 9.59 -12.74
CA ASN A 14 -3.41 9.49 -11.31
C ASN A 14 -3.56 8.09 -10.69
N GLY A 15 -3.95 7.07 -11.46
CA GLY A 15 -3.95 5.66 -11.07
C GLY A 15 -2.55 5.06 -11.06
N PHE A 16 -2.45 3.89 -10.44
CA PHE A 16 -1.19 3.19 -10.19
C PHE A 16 -1.09 1.93 -11.04
N PHE A 17 0.14 1.58 -11.45
CA PHE A 17 0.40 0.38 -12.25
C PHE A 17 1.79 -0.17 -11.99
N THR A 18 1.99 -1.44 -12.31
CA THR A 18 3.28 -2.11 -12.26
C THR A 18 3.95 -2.09 -13.64
N GLY A 19 5.26 -1.85 -13.66
CA GLY A 19 6.07 -1.77 -14.89
C GLY A 19 6.66 -0.38 -15.12
N THR A 20 7.31 -0.19 -16.27
CA THR A 20 7.89 1.11 -16.67
C THR A 20 6.84 2.00 -17.33
N ASN A 21 6.07 1.43 -18.26
CA ASN A 21 5.08 2.14 -19.07
C ASN A 21 3.66 1.75 -18.65
N CYS A 22 2.76 2.72 -18.70
CA CYS A 22 1.35 2.51 -18.42
C CYS A 22 0.74 1.54 -19.44
N HIS A 23 0.03 0.51 -18.98
CA HIS A 23 -0.61 -0.48 -19.87
C HIS A 23 -1.78 0.09 -20.70
N VAL A 24 -2.21 1.33 -20.46
CA VAL A 24 -3.28 2.00 -21.22
C VAL A 24 -2.71 2.98 -22.25
N CYS A 25 -1.89 3.94 -21.81
CA CYS A 25 -1.39 5.01 -22.70
C CYS A 25 0.05 4.83 -23.15
N ASN A 26 0.75 3.80 -22.66
CA ASN A 26 2.17 3.52 -22.93
C ASN A 26 3.14 4.64 -22.49
N ASP A 27 2.67 5.63 -21.74
CA ASP A 27 3.51 6.71 -21.21
C ASP A 27 4.33 6.24 -20.00
N GLU A 28 5.49 6.85 -19.78
CA GLU A 28 6.29 6.55 -18.59
C GLU A 28 5.60 7.13 -17.34
N GLY A 29 5.36 6.28 -16.35
CA GLY A 29 4.73 6.72 -15.10
C GLY A 29 5.72 7.40 -14.15
N LYS A 30 5.21 8.25 -13.26
CA LYS A 30 5.99 8.75 -12.12
C LYS A 30 6.41 7.57 -11.24
N PHE A 31 7.70 7.45 -10.95
CA PHE A 31 8.21 6.44 -10.02
C PHE A 31 7.61 6.61 -8.62
N ILE A 32 7.11 5.52 -8.05
CA ILE A 32 6.60 5.47 -6.66
C ILE A 32 7.53 4.61 -5.81
N MET A 33 7.78 3.36 -6.20
CA MET A 33 8.68 2.45 -5.49
C MET A 33 9.16 1.30 -6.37
N SER A 34 10.29 0.69 -6.00
CA SER A 34 10.84 -0.50 -6.66
C SER A 34 10.04 -1.77 -6.33
N ASP A 35 10.24 -2.84 -7.10
CA ASP A 35 9.62 -4.15 -6.82
C ASP A 35 10.07 -4.74 -5.50
N ARG A 36 11.32 -4.47 -5.11
CA ARG A 36 11.86 -4.88 -3.81
C ARG A 36 11.13 -4.19 -2.66
N GLU A 37 10.92 -2.88 -2.76
CA GLU A 37 10.18 -2.09 -1.76
C GLU A 37 8.71 -2.53 -1.71
N ALA A 38 8.03 -2.61 -2.85
CA ALA A 38 6.64 -3.07 -2.93
C ALA A 38 6.45 -4.47 -2.34
N GLY A 39 7.33 -5.42 -2.68
CA GLY A 39 7.26 -6.78 -2.12
C GLY A 39 7.58 -6.84 -0.62
N SER A 40 8.50 -6.01 -0.14
CA SER A 40 8.84 -5.93 1.29
C SER A 40 7.74 -5.25 2.09
N LEU A 41 7.14 -4.16 1.59
CA LEU A 41 5.95 -3.52 2.14
C LEU A 41 4.77 -4.49 2.15
N GLY A 42 4.52 -5.21 1.06
CA GLY A 42 3.45 -6.20 0.99
C GLY A 42 3.56 -7.29 2.06
N ARG A 43 4.78 -7.76 2.40
CA ARG A 43 4.98 -8.71 3.51
C ARG A 43 4.73 -8.08 4.87
N MET A 44 5.11 -6.82 5.07
CA MET A 44 4.82 -6.11 6.31
C MET A 44 3.32 -5.88 6.49
N LEU A 45 2.62 -5.43 5.44
CA LEU A 45 1.17 -5.25 5.45
C LEU A 45 0.46 -6.56 5.76
N ALA A 46 0.87 -7.67 5.16
CA ALA A 46 0.30 -8.98 5.49
C ALA A 46 0.53 -9.34 6.97
N LEU A 47 1.72 -9.06 7.53
CA LEU A 47 1.99 -9.28 8.96
C LEU A 47 1.09 -8.43 9.86
N VAL A 48 1.06 -7.11 9.63
CA VAL A 48 0.32 -6.16 10.47
C VAL A 48 -1.18 -6.41 10.37
N LEU A 49 -1.70 -6.44 9.15
CA LEU A 49 -3.15 -6.37 8.91
C LEU A 49 -3.84 -7.72 9.07
N ARG A 50 -3.12 -8.83 9.21
CA ARG A 50 -3.72 -10.17 9.33
C ARG A 50 -3.36 -10.92 10.59
N HIS A 51 -2.22 -10.59 11.21
CA HIS A 51 -1.63 -11.48 12.21
C HIS A 51 -1.23 -10.75 13.49
N ALA A 52 -0.62 -9.58 13.37
CA ALA A 52 0.10 -8.98 14.49
C ALA A 52 0.20 -7.44 14.38
N PRO A 53 -0.91 -6.69 14.52
CA PRO A 53 -0.87 -5.23 14.52
C PRO A 53 0.01 -4.65 15.63
N GLU A 54 0.08 -5.33 16.78
CA GLU A 54 0.88 -4.92 17.94
C GLU A 54 2.38 -4.87 17.65
N LYS A 55 2.90 -5.66 16.70
CA LYS A 55 4.32 -5.59 16.28
C LYS A 55 4.69 -4.24 15.68
N PHE A 56 3.70 -3.51 15.19
CA PHE A 56 3.86 -2.18 14.64
C PHE A 56 3.22 -1.12 15.53
N ASN A 57 2.86 -1.41 16.78
CA ASN A 57 2.26 -0.45 17.71
C ASN A 57 1.11 0.36 17.06
N VAL A 58 0.29 -0.29 16.23
CA VAL A 58 -0.91 0.29 15.62
C VAL A 58 -2.14 -0.35 16.21
N GLU A 59 -3.20 0.43 16.33
CA GLU A 59 -4.51 -0.09 16.73
C GLU A 59 -5.28 -0.56 15.49
N MET A 60 -5.94 -1.70 15.65
CA MET A 60 -6.84 -2.27 14.65
C MET A 60 -8.24 -2.31 15.23
N ASP A 61 -9.22 -1.83 14.47
CA ASP A 61 -10.61 -1.90 14.89
C ASP A 61 -11.23 -3.30 14.67
N ILE A 62 -12.47 -3.46 15.14
CA ILE A 62 -13.29 -4.68 14.99
C ILE A 62 -13.70 -5.01 13.55
N ASN A 63 -13.17 -4.31 12.55
CA ASN A 63 -13.41 -4.61 11.13
C ASN A 63 -12.08 -4.76 10.37
N GLY A 64 -10.96 -4.79 11.09
CA GLY A 64 -9.61 -4.94 10.56
C GLY A 64 -8.97 -3.63 10.07
N TRP A 65 -9.60 -2.47 10.29
CA TRP A 65 -9.09 -1.18 9.82
C TRP A 65 -7.98 -0.65 10.72
N VAL A 66 -6.94 -0.13 10.07
CA VAL A 66 -5.78 0.50 10.68
C VAL A 66 -5.53 1.85 10.02
N SER A 67 -5.14 2.86 10.80
CA SER A 67 -4.74 4.17 10.27
C SER A 67 -3.52 4.05 9.35
N THR A 68 -3.67 4.47 8.10
CA THR A 68 -2.57 4.52 7.11
C THR A 68 -1.44 5.45 7.55
N ARG A 69 -1.76 6.53 8.27
CA ARG A 69 -0.76 7.47 8.78
C ARG A 69 0.06 6.82 9.88
N GLU A 70 -0.60 6.26 10.90
CA GLU A 70 0.08 5.62 12.03
C GLU A 70 0.91 4.43 11.59
N LEU A 71 0.39 3.63 10.64
CA LEU A 71 1.13 2.51 10.08
C LEU A 71 2.37 2.96 9.29
N ALA A 72 2.26 4.03 8.49
CA ALA A 72 3.42 4.59 7.79
C ALA A 72 4.47 5.13 8.76
N ASP A 73 4.05 5.88 9.78
CA ASP A 73 4.91 6.45 10.81
C ASP A 73 5.61 5.34 11.61
N SER A 74 4.87 4.29 11.99
CA SER A 74 5.43 3.14 12.70
C SER A 74 6.44 2.36 11.85
N ILE A 75 6.12 2.02 10.60
CA ILE A 75 7.07 1.34 9.70
C ILE A 75 8.32 2.20 9.51
N SER A 76 8.17 3.50 9.29
CA SER A 76 9.30 4.41 9.05
C SER A 76 10.22 4.56 10.27
N SER A 77 9.64 4.57 11.48
CA SER A 77 10.40 4.69 12.74
C SER A 77 11.18 3.41 13.07
N GLN A 78 10.58 2.23 12.82
CA GLN A 78 11.25 0.95 13.04
C GLN A 78 12.26 0.60 11.93
N ARG A 79 12.04 1.09 10.71
CA ARG A 79 12.84 0.73 9.52
C ARG A 79 13.29 1.98 8.78
N ARG A 80 14.49 2.46 9.10
CA ARG A 80 15.09 3.69 8.55
C ARG A 80 15.07 3.83 7.01
N HIS A 81 15.08 2.72 6.28
CA HIS A 81 14.99 2.73 4.82
C HIS A 81 13.60 3.11 4.27
N TYR A 82 12.58 3.22 5.12
CA TYR A 82 11.22 3.64 4.79
C TYR A 82 10.88 5.06 5.27
N HIS A 83 11.87 5.93 5.51
CA HIS A 83 11.64 7.33 5.91
C HIS A 83 10.78 8.14 4.90
N TRP A 84 10.71 7.71 3.65
CA TRP A 84 9.89 8.30 2.59
C TRP A 84 8.42 7.83 2.61
N LEU A 85 8.10 6.78 3.36
CA LEU A 85 6.77 6.18 3.38
C LEU A 85 5.74 7.16 3.97
N ARG A 86 4.57 7.19 3.37
CA ARG A 86 3.42 8.04 3.73
C ARG A 86 2.14 7.24 3.49
N GLY A 87 1.05 7.55 4.19
CA GLY A 87 -0.20 6.78 4.11
C GLY A 87 -0.71 6.52 2.68
N TRP A 88 -0.66 7.53 1.80
CA TRP A 88 -1.10 7.39 0.41
C TRP A 88 -0.33 6.33 -0.41
N HIS A 89 0.88 5.94 0.00
CA HIS A 89 1.60 4.86 -0.67
C HIS A 89 0.89 3.51 -0.49
N PHE A 90 0.10 3.35 0.57
CA PHE A 90 -0.71 2.14 0.75
C PHE A 90 -1.88 2.09 -0.23
N GLU A 91 -2.46 3.24 -0.61
CA GLU A 91 -3.42 3.32 -1.71
C GLU A 91 -2.78 2.89 -3.03
N ALA A 92 -1.52 3.29 -3.28
CA ALA A 92 -0.78 2.87 -4.46
C ALA A 92 -0.58 1.34 -4.50
N ILE A 93 -0.27 0.72 -3.37
CA ILE A 93 -0.12 -0.74 -3.24
C ILE A 93 -1.46 -1.44 -3.43
N ALA A 94 -2.52 -0.97 -2.76
CA ALA A 94 -3.85 -1.58 -2.83
C ALA A 94 -4.43 -1.49 -4.26
N SER A 95 -4.31 -0.31 -4.90
CA SER A 95 -4.82 -0.07 -6.25
C SER A 95 -4.12 -0.91 -7.31
N ALA A 96 -2.84 -1.21 -7.13
CA ALA A 96 -2.07 -2.05 -8.04
C ALA A 96 -2.15 -3.55 -7.71
N ASP A 97 -2.83 -3.95 -6.63
CA ASP A 97 -2.99 -5.35 -6.27
C ASP A 97 -4.18 -6.00 -6.98
N GLU A 98 -3.89 -6.75 -8.05
CA GLU A 98 -4.88 -7.53 -8.80
C GLU A 98 -5.63 -8.57 -7.95
N LYS A 99 -5.06 -9.02 -6.83
CA LYS A 99 -5.72 -9.99 -5.94
C LYS A 99 -6.63 -9.34 -4.90
N GLY A 100 -6.69 -8.01 -4.87
CA GLY A 100 -7.50 -7.25 -3.94
C GLY A 100 -7.24 -7.62 -2.48
N ARG A 101 -5.98 -7.87 -2.06
CA ARG A 101 -5.63 -8.25 -0.67
C ARG A 101 -5.90 -7.15 0.33
N TYR A 102 -5.89 -5.90 -0.14
CA TYR A 102 -5.96 -4.72 0.69
C TYR A 102 -7.08 -3.82 0.17
N GLN A 103 -7.75 -3.18 1.11
CA GLN A 103 -8.74 -2.15 0.83
C GLN A 103 -8.32 -0.88 1.56
N VAL A 104 -8.42 0.26 0.88
CA VAL A 104 -8.16 1.59 1.45
C VAL A 104 -9.43 2.41 1.33
N GLU A 105 -9.86 3.01 2.45
CA GLU A 105 -10.99 3.94 2.52
C GLU A 105 -10.56 5.17 3.32
N GLY A 106 -10.49 6.33 2.66
CA GLY A 106 -9.98 7.55 3.27
C GLY A 106 -8.54 7.35 3.79
N GLU A 107 -8.33 7.57 5.08
CA GLU A 107 -7.04 7.37 5.75
C GLU A 107 -6.90 6.00 6.42
N MET A 108 -7.78 5.04 6.12
CA MET A 108 -7.78 3.70 6.72
C MET A 108 -7.41 2.62 5.71
N ILE A 109 -6.71 1.59 6.16
CA ILE A 109 -6.38 0.39 5.38
C ILE A 109 -6.74 -0.88 6.16
N ARG A 110 -7.23 -1.90 5.47
CA ARG A 110 -7.39 -3.25 6.01
C ARG A 110 -6.98 -4.32 5.03
N ALA A 111 -6.73 -5.53 5.52
CA ALA A 111 -6.71 -6.72 4.67
C ALA A 111 -8.15 -7.18 4.38
N THR A 112 -8.41 -7.68 3.19
CA THR A 112 -9.75 -8.17 2.78
C THR A 112 -9.96 -9.64 3.15
N TYR A 113 -8.88 -10.38 3.44
CA TYR A 113 -8.90 -11.78 3.82
C TYR A 113 -7.59 -12.21 4.51
N GLY A 114 -7.62 -13.41 5.09
CA GLY A 114 -6.44 -14.11 5.60
C GLY A 114 -6.05 -13.77 7.03
N HIS A 115 -6.98 -13.21 7.82
CA HIS A 115 -6.77 -12.93 9.24
C HIS A 115 -6.59 -14.23 10.04
N SER A 116 -5.62 -14.22 10.94
CA SER A 116 -5.47 -15.24 12.01
C SER A 116 -5.86 -14.70 13.38
N ILE A 117 -6.29 -13.44 13.43
CA ILE A 117 -6.83 -12.76 14.60
C ILE A 117 -8.32 -12.57 14.39
N GLU A 118 -9.05 -12.46 15.50
CA GLU A 118 -10.48 -12.14 15.46
C GLU A 118 -10.63 -10.66 15.08
N ILE A 119 -11.42 -10.41 14.04
CA ILE A 119 -11.86 -9.08 13.61
C ILE A 119 -13.39 -9.06 13.68
#